data_AF-A0A0A1A251-F1
#
_entry.id   AF-A0A0A1A251-F1
#
_cell.length_a   1.000
_cell.length_b   1.000
_cell.length_c   1.000
_cell.angle_alpha   90.00
_cell.angle_beta   90.00
_cell.angle_gamma   90.00
#
_symmetry.space_group_name_H-M   'P 1'
#
loop_
_entity.id
_entity.type
_entity.pdbx_description
1 polymer ?
#
loop_
_entity_poly.entity_id
_entity_poly.type
_entity_poly.pdbx_seq_one_letter_code
_entity_poly.pdbx_strand_id
1 'polypeptide(L)'
;MVTKTVIPDDIKTLKSDVSKLKTDQGNYATKSYVDNKTTWNGYCNVIYDQKTLPTTGTIFSGKLHLSNKTGETENAYSDIYTRKNIDGTKDTMTRIVTHNGTKGIFWDFSDLYGGTLIFPGSDGYLKMGNCLMSYGVRGSNALIKFDNTDSLQIKYANHGSTMTLNTQGTAYSGVSTLLWGNSSRPVVYEIRDDGGLFLFYAQRNPDKTYQLEINGSCKATSFDQVSDRDLKENIQVIDNATERIRLMNGYTYRLKSNGMPYAGVIAQEALNAIPESVGSTIKYKSGDNGSDGEEGERYYTVDYSGVTGLLVQVARESDDRITALEEENAELRQRLSAIEAALASK
;
A
#
# COMPACT_ATOMS: atom_id res chain seq x y z
N MET A 1 49.35 -67.61 -26.34
CA MET A 1 48.47 -66.44 -26.23
C MET A 1 47.63 -66.58 -24.98
N VAL A 2 47.70 -65.64 -24.03
CA VAL A 2 46.68 -65.48 -22.99
C VAL A 2 46.36 -63.99 -22.96
N THR A 3 45.25 -63.62 -23.58
CA THR A 3 44.73 -62.24 -23.57
C THR A 3 44.27 -61.91 -22.16
N LYS A 4 44.95 -60.94 -21.52
CA LYS A 4 44.49 -60.33 -20.27
C LYS A 4 43.11 -59.71 -20.51
N THR A 5 42.10 -60.18 -19.79
CA THR A 5 40.77 -59.58 -19.77
C THR A 5 40.89 -58.16 -19.21
N VAL A 6 40.79 -57.16 -20.08
CA VAL A 6 40.65 -55.76 -19.69
C VAL A 6 39.25 -55.61 -19.11
N ILE A 7 39.14 -55.43 -17.79
CA ILE A 7 37.87 -55.09 -17.15
C ILE A 7 37.50 -53.69 -17.64
N PRO A 8 36.34 -53.49 -18.30
CA PRO A 8 35.88 -52.17 -18.73
C PRO A 8 35.91 -51.18 -17.56
N ASP A 9 36.45 -49.98 -17.77
CA ASP A 9 36.62 -48.99 -16.71
C ASP A 9 35.30 -48.63 -16.02
N ASP A 10 34.18 -48.71 -16.75
CA ASP A 10 32.82 -48.54 -16.23
C ASP A 10 32.48 -49.49 -15.07
N ILE A 11 32.99 -50.73 -15.10
CA ILE A 11 32.76 -51.71 -14.03
C ILE A 11 33.51 -51.33 -12.74
N LYS A 12 34.67 -50.68 -12.85
CA LYS A 12 35.40 -50.18 -11.67
C LYS A 12 34.69 -48.98 -11.06
N THR A 13 34.18 -48.08 -11.91
CA THR A 13 33.38 -46.92 -11.48
C THR A 13 32.11 -47.37 -10.77
N LEU A 14 31.37 -48.34 -11.33
CA LEU A 14 30.19 -48.92 -10.69
C LEU A 14 30.48 -49.53 -9.31
N LYS A 15 31.62 -50.21 -9.13
CA LYS A 15 32.01 -50.76 -7.82
C LYS A 15 32.32 -49.66 -6.79
N SER A 16 32.94 -48.57 -7.23
CA SER A 16 33.21 -47.41 -6.39
C SER A 16 31.90 -46.75 -5.95
N ASP A 17 30.99 -46.52 -6.89
CA ASP A 17 29.69 -45.90 -6.64
C ASP A 17 28.82 -46.75 -5.71
N VAL A 18 28.78 -48.07 -5.91
CA VAL A 18 28.06 -49.00 -5.01
C VAL A 18 28.66 -49.03 -3.60
N SER A 19 29.98 -48.91 -3.47
CA SER A 19 30.65 -48.85 -2.16
C SER A 19 30.36 -47.53 -1.45
N LYS A 20 30.30 -46.44 -2.21
CA LYS A 20 29.94 -45.10 -1.72
C LYS A 20 28.48 -45.07 -1.28
N LEU A 21 27.56 -45.62 -2.08
CA LEU A 21 26.14 -45.76 -1.72
C LEU A 21 25.94 -46.63 -0.47
N LYS A 22 26.71 -47.71 -0.27
CA LYS A 22 26.65 -48.50 0.97
C LYS A 22 27.12 -47.71 2.20
N THR A 23 28.20 -46.96 2.03
CA THR A 23 28.73 -46.09 3.10
C THR A 23 27.74 -44.99 3.44
N ASP A 24 27.17 -44.34 2.42
CA ASP A 24 26.17 -43.30 2.56
C ASP A 24 24.89 -43.86 3.17
N GLN A 25 24.41 -45.03 2.75
CA GLN A 25 23.25 -45.70 3.36
C GLN A 25 23.52 -46.04 4.84
N GLY A 26 24.74 -46.46 5.20
CA GLY A 26 25.16 -46.65 6.60
C GLY A 26 25.20 -45.34 7.40
N ASN A 27 25.60 -44.23 6.77
CA ASN A 27 25.63 -42.90 7.38
C ASN A 27 24.22 -42.28 7.52
N TYR A 28 23.32 -42.52 6.57
CA TYR A 28 21.91 -42.12 6.66
C TYR A 28 21.14 -42.96 7.69
N ALA A 29 21.46 -44.25 7.83
CA ALA A 29 20.91 -45.11 8.88
C ALA A 29 21.42 -44.73 10.29
N THR A 30 22.55 -44.02 10.39
CA THR A 30 23.14 -43.53 11.65
C THR A 30 22.88 -42.06 11.94
N LYS A 31 21.90 -41.42 11.27
CA LYS A 31 21.08 -40.40 11.95
C LYS A 31 20.24 -41.14 13.00
N SER A 32 20.95 -41.55 14.04
CA SER A 32 20.53 -42.35 15.17
C SER A 32 19.56 -41.50 15.96
N TYR A 33 18.28 -41.62 15.63
CA TYR A 33 17.23 -41.18 16.52
C TYR A 33 17.32 -42.11 17.73
N VAL A 34 18.10 -41.70 18.75
CA VAL A 34 18.20 -42.45 20.00
C VAL A 34 16.91 -42.17 20.77
N ASP A 35 15.90 -42.99 20.47
CA ASP A 35 14.61 -42.98 21.13
C ASP A 35 14.75 -43.64 22.51
N ASN A 36 15.32 -42.92 23.47
CA ASN A 36 15.31 -43.34 24.87
C ASN A 36 13.89 -43.11 25.43
N LYS A 37 12.91 -43.92 24.98
CA LYS A 37 11.55 -43.94 25.52
C LYS A 37 11.56 -44.48 26.94
N THR A 38 11.82 -43.62 27.91
CA THR A 38 11.42 -43.92 29.29
C THR A 38 9.93 -43.59 29.37
N THR A 39 9.07 -44.58 29.14
CA THR A 39 7.62 -44.42 29.34
C THR A 39 7.34 -44.30 30.84
N TRP A 40 7.01 -43.09 31.30
CA TRP A 40 6.56 -42.86 32.67
C TRP A 40 5.02 -42.88 32.71
N ASN A 41 4.43 -44.07 32.93
CA ASN A 41 2.99 -44.25 33.12
C ASN A 41 2.60 -43.98 34.58
N GLY A 42 2.86 -42.77 35.05
CA GLY A 42 2.47 -42.29 36.37
C GLY A 42 1.57 -41.07 36.27
N TYR A 43 0.45 -41.06 37.00
CA TYR A 43 -0.29 -39.82 37.24
C TYR A 43 0.57 -38.92 38.14
N CYS A 44 1.07 -37.81 37.59
CA CYS A 44 1.77 -36.82 38.39
C CYS A 44 0.74 -36.03 39.21
N ASN A 45 0.43 -36.49 40.42
CA ASN A 45 -0.40 -35.72 41.36
C ASN A 45 0.42 -34.55 41.91
N VAL A 46 0.43 -33.43 41.19
CA VAL A 46 1.13 -32.20 41.62
C VAL A 46 0.15 -31.28 42.37
N ILE A 47 -0.44 -31.75 43.46
CA ILE A 47 -1.05 -30.85 44.43
C ILE A 47 0.02 -30.57 45.49
N TYR A 48 0.68 -29.42 45.38
CA TYR A 48 1.52 -28.91 46.46
C TYR A 48 0.63 -28.12 47.43
N ASP A 49 0.11 -28.80 48.45
CA ASP A 49 -0.66 -28.19 49.53
C ASP A 49 0.26 -27.45 50.50
N GLN A 50 0.68 -26.24 50.10
CA GLN A 50 1.46 -25.38 50.98
C GLN A 50 0.52 -24.69 51.97
N LYS A 51 0.36 -25.30 53.16
CA LYS A 51 -0.53 -24.80 54.24
C LYS A 51 -0.27 -23.36 54.67
N THR A 52 0.96 -22.86 54.47
CA THR A 52 1.35 -21.46 54.72
C THR A 52 2.23 -20.95 53.58
N LEU A 53 1.75 -19.96 52.84
CA LEU A 53 2.55 -19.28 51.82
C LEU A 53 3.68 -18.46 52.48
N PRO A 54 4.87 -18.37 51.87
CA PRO A 54 5.89 -17.43 52.35
C PRO A 54 5.34 -16.00 52.23
N THR A 55 5.94 -15.05 52.94
CA THR A 55 5.53 -13.63 52.92
C THR A 55 6.24 -12.82 51.85
N THR A 56 7.29 -13.36 51.23
CA THR A 56 8.04 -12.78 50.10
C THR A 56 8.52 -13.88 49.15
N GLY A 57 8.94 -13.50 47.94
CA GLY A 57 9.55 -14.40 46.95
C GLY A 57 8.57 -14.97 45.91
N THR A 58 9.01 -16.02 45.22
CA THR A 58 8.27 -16.68 44.14
C THR A 58 7.93 -18.10 44.55
N ILE A 59 6.67 -18.49 44.44
CA ILE A 59 6.24 -19.87 44.55
C ILE A 59 6.05 -20.48 43.16
N PHE A 60 6.32 -21.77 43.03
CA PHE A 60 6.10 -22.54 41.82
C PHE A 60 5.09 -23.65 42.11
N SER A 61 4.25 -24.00 41.12
CA SER A 61 3.70 -25.35 41.10
C SER A 61 4.86 -26.34 40.97
N GLY A 62 4.64 -27.62 41.28
CA GLY A 62 5.61 -28.63 40.85
C GLY A 62 5.90 -28.47 39.35
N LYS A 63 7.19 -28.59 39.01
CA LYS A 63 7.74 -28.35 37.69
C LYS A 63 7.89 -29.69 36.98
N LEU A 64 7.29 -29.85 35.81
CA LEU A 64 7.61 -30.97 34.93
C LEU A 64 8.89 -30.61 34.17
N HIS A 65 9.96 -31.36 34.39
CA HIS A 65 11.27 -31.13 33.76
C HIS A 65 11.67 -32.38 32.98
N LEU A 66 11.85 -32.23 31.67
CA LEU A 66 12.26 -33.29 30.75
C LEU A 66 13.63 -32.93 30.21
N SER A 67 14.67 -33.67 30.56
CA SER A 67 16.07 -33.35 30.21
C SER A 67 16.78 -34.48 29.47
N ASN A 68 17.69 -34.11 28.57
CA ASN A 68 18.71 -34.99 28.01
C ASN A 68 20.09 -34.53 28.50
N LYS A 69 20.87 -35.45 29.06
CA LYS A 69 22.18 -35.15 29.66
C LYS A 69 23.29 -36.06 29.12
N THR A 70 24.50 -35.54 29.07
CA THR A 70 25.74 -36.31 28.93
C THR A 70 26.56 -36.11 30.19
N GLY A 71 26.55 -37.09 31.10
CA GLY A 71 27.08 -36.90 32.45
C GLY A 71 26.27 -35.88 33.23
N GLU A 72 26.92 -34.88 33.82
CA GLU A 72 26.28 -33.77 34.54
C GLU A 72 25.81 -32.63 33.62
N THR A 73 26.28 -32.60 32.37
CA THR A 73 25.94 -31.55 31.41
C THR A 73 24.57 -31.80 30.81
N GLU A 74 23.67 -30.83 30.96
CA GLU A 74 22.35 -30.84 30.34
C GLU A 74 22.40 -30.25 28.94
N ASN A 75 22.19 -31.09 27.93
CA ASN A 75 22.30 -30.71 26.52
C ASN A 75 21.00 -30.11 25.99
N ALA A 76 19.85 -30.61 26.48
CA ALA A 76 18.54 -30.08 26.13
C ALA A 76 17.56 -30.35 27.26
N TYR A 77 16.62 -29.44 27.48
CA TYR A 77 15.52 -29.67 28.41
C TYR A 77 14.24 -28.99 27.97
N SER A 78 13.11 -29.42 28.51
CA SER A 78 11.82 -28.73 28.42
C SER A 78 11.15 -28.69 29.77
N ASP A 79 10.53 -27.56 30.08
CA ASP A 79 9.81 -27.35 31.32
C ASP A 79 8.38 -26.89 31.11
N ILE A 80 7.49 -27.35 31.99
CA ILE A 80 6.15 -26.79 32.17
C ILE A 80 5.93 -26.53 33.65
N TYR A 81 5.61 -25.29 34.01
CA TYR A 81 5.31 -24.90 35.38
C TYR A 81 4.42 -23.67 35.45
N THR A 82 3.70 -23.53 36.56
CA THR A 82 3.10 -22.25 36.96
C THR A 82 3.93 -21.62 38.06
N ARG A 83 3.98 -20.30 38.13
CA ARG A 83 4.57 -19.58 39.25
C ARG A 83 3.75 -18.36 39.64
N LYS A 84 3.95 -17.90 40.87
CA LYS A 84 3.32 -16.71 41.42
C LYS A 84 4.30 -15.96 42.31
N ASN A 85 4.40 -14.64 42.13
CA ASN A 85 5.13 -13.76 43.03
C ASN A 85 4.24 -13.35 44.22
N ILE A 86 4.81 -13.33 45.42
CA ILE A 86 4.09 -13.17 46.69
C ILE A 86 4.03 -11.71 47.17
N ASP A 87 4.89 -10.84 46.67
CA ASP A 87 5.11 -9.45 47.11
C ASP A 87 4.11 -8.41 46.57
N GLY A 88 2.89 -8.85 46.21
CA GLY A 88 1.73 -7.97 46.10
C GLY A 88 1.43 -7.39 44.71
N THR A 89 2.37 -7.44 43.75
CA THR A 89 2.08 -7.29 42.31
C THR A 89 1.77 -8.68 41.75
N LYS A 90 0.48 -9.04 41.83
CA LYS A 90 -0.04 -10.40 41.67
C LYS A 90 0.05 -10.91 40.23
N ASP A 91 1.22 -11.41 39.82
CA ASP A 91 1.34 -12.03 38.50
C ASP A 91 1.35 -13.55 38.61
N THR A 92 0.30 -14.19 38.13
CA THR A 92 0.29 -15.64 37.91
C THR A 92 0.75 -15.89 36.49
N MET A 93 1.73 -16.77 36.32
CA MET A 93 2.13 -17.19 34.98
C MET A 93 2.27 -18.69 34.82
N THR A 94 1.91 -19.17 33.62
CA THR A 94 2.26 -20.50 33.12
C THR A 94 3.30 -20.36 32.04
N ARG A 95 4.39 -21.12 32.11
CA ARG A 95 5.43 -21.14 31.08
C ARG A 95 5.56 -22.54 30.48
N ILE A 96 5.67 -22.57 29.15
CA ILE A 96 6.16 -23.72 28.40
C ILE A 96 7.49 -23.31 27.78
N VAL A 97 8.55 -24.09 28.00
CA VAL A 97 9.89 -23.78 27.49
C VAL A 97 10.56 -25.03 26.94
N THR A 98 11.33 -24.84 25.86
CA THR A 98 12.31 -25.81 25.36
C THR A 98 13.64 -25.10 25.18
N HIS A 99 14.73 -25.69 25.67
CA HIS A 99 16.07 -25.13 25.63
C HIS A 99 17.08 -26.14 25.09
N ASN A 100 18.10 -25.68 24.37
CA ASN A 100 19.16 -26.53 23.78
C ASN A 100 20.54 -26.32 24.45
N GLY A 101 20.54 -25.93 25.73
CA GLY A 101 21.76 -25.49 26.45
C GLY A 101 22.21 -24.04 26.21
N THR A 102 21.91 -23.43 25.05
CA THR A 102 22.37 -22.05 24.73
C THR A 102 21.26 -21.06 24.39
N LYS A 103 20.15 -21.53 23.79
CA LYS A 103 18.97 -20.73 23.43
C LYS A 103 17.69 -21.52 23.77
N GLY A 104 16.58 -20.82 24.00
CA GLY A 104 15.30 -21.47 24.27
C GLY A 104 14.07 -20.72 23.73
N ILE A 105 13.04 -21.47 23.37
CA ILE A 105 11.74 -20.93 22.96
C ILE A 105 10.85 -20.89 24.21
N PHE A 106 10.21 -19.76 24.45
CA PHE A 106 9.39 -19.51 25.65
C PHE A 106 7.98 -19.08 25.25
N TRP A 107 6.98 -19.76 25.82
CA TRP A 107 5.57 -19.40 25.72
C TRP A 107 5.09 -19.06 27.13
N ASP A 108 4.92 -17.77 27.38
CA ASP A 108 4.47 -17.25 28.67
C ASP A 108 3.00 -16.88 28.61
N PHE A 109 2.20 -17.42 29.51
CA PHE A 109 0.83 -17.00 29.74
C PHE A 109 0.79 -16.28 31.08
N SER A 110 0.71 -14.96 31.07
CA SER A 110 0.58 -14.14 32.30
C SER A 110 -0.64 -13.23 32.24
N ASP A 111 -1.13 -12.87 33.42
CA ASP A 111 -2.16 -11.86 33.65
C ASP A 111 -1.63 -10.41 33.51
N LEU A 112 -0.31 -10.20 33.51
CA LEU A 112 0.31 -8.87 33.39
C LEU A 112 0.45 -8.37 31.94
N TYR A 113 0.90 -9.23 31.01
CA TYR A 113 1.26 -8.82 29.65
C TYR A 113 0.40 -9.46 28.56
N GLY A 114 -0.56 -10.33 28.92
CA GLY A 114 -1.15 -11.26 27.97
C GLY A 114 -0.11 -12.28 27.48
N GLY A 115 -0.53 -13.34 26.82
CA GLY A 115 0.40 -14.39 26.42
C GLY A 115 1.49 -13.89 25.45
N THR A 116 2.77 -14.13 25.75
CA THR A 116 3.91 -13.77 24.88
C THR A 116 4.58 -15.02 24.29
N LEU A 117 4.82 -15.00 22.98
CA LEU A 117 5.58 -16.01 22.25
C LEU A 117 6.92 -15.41 21.76
N ILE A 118 8.06 -15.95 22.21
CA ILE A 118 9.39 -15.42 21.88
C ILE A 118 10.20 -16.44 21.06
N PHE A 119 10.74 -16.00 19.92
CA PHE A 119 11.74 -16.73 19.13
C PHE A 119 13.13 -16.06 19.32
N PRO A 120 14.07 -16.64 20.10
CA PRO A 120 15.34 -15.98 20.48
C PRO A 120 16.42 -15.98 19.38
N GLY A 121 16.10 -16.50 18.19
CA GLY A 121 17.04 -16.69 17.08
C GLY A 121 17.05 -15.53 16.09
N SER A 122 18.00 -15.55 15.14
CA SER A 122 17.97 -14.68 13.94
C SER A 122 16.86 -15.08 12.97
N ASP A 123 16.40 -16.32 13.07
CA ASP A 123 15.40 -16.94 12.21
C ASP A 123 14.28 -17.51 13.07
N GLY A 124 13.06 -17.38 12.58
CA GLY A 124 11.86 -17.94 13.20
C GLY A 124 10.69 -17.79 12.26
N TYR A 125 9.81 -18.79 12.24
CA TYR A 125 8.55 -18.71 11.51
C TYR A 125 7.43 -19.30 12.36
N LEU A 126 6.29 -18.61 12.37
CA LEU A 126 5.05 -19.13 12.92
C LEU A 126 4.23 -19.67 11.74
N LYS A 127 4.25 -21.00 11.54
CA LYS A 127 3.44 -21.65 10.51
C LYS A 127 2.13 -22.12 11.10
N MET A 128 1.03 -21.62 10.58
CA MET A 128 -0.32 -21.97 10.99
C MET A 128 -1.12 -22.47 9.79
N GLY A 129 -2.13 -23.30 10.03
CA GLY A 129 -3.14 -23.64 9.02
C GLY A 129 -4.15 -22.50 8.84
N ASN A 130 -5.40 -22.85 8.54
CA ASN A 130 -6.47 -21.86 8.50
C ASN A 130 -6.78 -21.36 9.92
N CYS A 131 -6.27 -20.18 10.28
CA CYS A 131 -6.50 -19.55 11.57
C CYS A 131 -7.10 -18.15 11.42
N LEU A 132 -8.06 -17.80 12.29
CA LEU A 132 -8.57 -16.43 12.45
C LEU A 132 -7.78 -15.75 13.57
N MET A 133 -7.21 -14.58 13.28
CA MET A 133 -6.61 -13.70 14.28
C MET A 133 -7.55 -12.50 14.50
N SER A 134 -8.00 -12.28 15.73
CA SER A 134 -8.97 -11.23 16.08
C SER A 134 -8.61 -10.59 17.42
N TYR A 135 -8.83 -9.27 17.53
CA TYR A 135 -8.57 -8.47 18.73
C TYR A 135 -9.90 -7.92 19.25
N GLY A 136 -10.25 -8.20 20.50
CA GLY A 136 -11.65 -8.20 20.96
C GLY A 136 -12.15 -6.94 21.70
N VAL A 137 -11.29 -6.01 22.10
CA VAL A 137 -11.74 -4.87 22.94
C VAL A 137 -12.19 -3.70 22.08
N ARG A 138 -13.52 -3.55 21.94
CA ARG A 138 -14.15 -2.43 21.22
C ARG A 138 -13.78 -1.09 21.86
N GLY A 139 -13.20 -0.17 21.08
CA GLY A 139 -12.76 1.16 21.56
C GLY A 139 -11.33 1.22 22.07
N SER A 140 -10.57 0.12 22.01
CA SER A 140 -9.13 0.12 22.23
C SER A 140 -8.40 -0.15 20.91
N ASN A 141 -7.25 0.50 20.70
CA ASN A 141 -6.44 0.29 19.52
C ASN A 141 -5.64 -1.00 19.66
N ALA A 142 -6.01 -2.04 18.92
CA ALA A 142 -5.13 -3.18 18.73
C ALA A 142 -4.08 -2.82 17.66
N LEU A 143 -2.80 -2.97 18.00
CA LEU A 143 -1.70 -2.72 17.09
C LEU A 143 -1.01 -4.03 16.73
N ILE A 144 -0.91 -4.33 15.44
CA ILE A 144 0.06 -5.29 14.92
C ILE A 144 1.27 -4.48 14.47
N LYS A 145 2.40 -4.66 15.14
CA LYS A 145 3.65 -3.96 14.82
C LYS A 145 4.70 -4.96 14.39
N PHE A 146 5.36 -4.67 13.26
CA PHE A 146 6.51 -5.41 12.76
C PHE A 146 7.74 -4.51 12.90
N ASP A 147 8.52 -4.71 13.97
CA ASP A 147 9.78 -3.99 14.17
C ASP A 147 10.92 -4.66 13.39
N ASN A 148 11.78 -3.86 12.76
CA ASN A 148 12.93 -4.32 11.96
C ASN A 148 12.56 -5.27 10.81
N THR A 149 11.39 -5.07 10.20
CA THR A 149 10.90 -5.83 9.05
C THR A 149 10.93 -4.96 7.80
N ASP A 150 11.47 -5.48 6.70
CA ASP A 150 11.51 -4.79 5.42
C ASP A 150 10.25 -5.04 4.56
N SER A 151 9.58 -6.18 4.75
CA SER A 151 8.47 -6.59 3.89
C SER A 151 7.34 -7.32 4.61
N LEU A 152 6.11 -7.01 4.22
CA LEU A 152 4.89 -7.75 4.54
C LEU A 152 4.28 -8.28 3.23
N GLN A 153 4.06 -9.58 3.13
CA GLN A 153 3.60 -10.21 1.89
C GLN A 153 2.35 -11.07 2.09
N ILE A 154 1.41 -10.96 1.15
CA ILE A 154 0.21 -11.79 1.04
C ILE A 154 0.27 -12.56 -0.28
N LYS A 155 0.06 -13.87 -0.22
CA LYS A 155 0.13 -14.76 -1.38
C LYS A 155 -1.05 -15.73 -1.40
N TYR A 156 -1.70 -15.85 -2.55
CA TYR A 156 -2.67 -16.92 -2.76
C TYR A 156 -1.96 -18.26 -2.98
N ALA A 157 -2.45 -19.32 -2.33
CA ALA A 157 -1.87 -20.65 -2.46
C ALA A 157 -1.83 -21.09 -3.93
N ASN A 158 -0.68 -21.64 -4.37
CA ASN A 158 -0.46 -22.10 -5.75
C ASN A 158 -0.49 -21.03 -6.85
N HIS A 159 -0.42 -19.74 -6.50
CA HIS A 159 -0.24 -18.67 -7.49
C HIS A 159 1.18 -18.11 -7.45
N GLY A 160 1.69 -17.60 -8.58
CA GLY A 160 3.04 -17.02 -8.65
C GLY A 160 3.13 -15.64 -7.98
N SER A 161 2.07 -14.84 -8.08
CA SER A 161 2.05 -13.44 -7.63
C SER A 161 1.89 -13.26 -6.12
N THR A 162 2.46 -12.18 -5.60
CA THR A 162 2.29 -11.70 -4.22
C THR A 162 1.80 -10.25 -4.23
N MET A 163 1.08 -9.87 -3.18
CA MET A 163 0.89 -8.47 -2.80
C MET A 163 1.90 -8.17 -1.70
N THR A 164 2.79 -7.20 -1.92
CA THR A 164 3.91 -6.90 -1.01
C THR A 164 3.89 -5.43 -0.62
N LEU A 165 3.92 -5.15 0.69
CA LEU A 165 4.29 -3.85 1.24
C LEU A 165 5.77 -3.91 1.62
N ASN A 166 6.58 -2.99 1.13
CA ASN A 166 8.03 -2.96 1.33
C ASN A 166 8.46 -1.60 1.86
N THR A 167 9.33 -1.59 2.87
CA THR A 167 10.04 -0.41 3.35
C THR A 167 11.54 -0.59 3.15
N GLN A 168 12.20 0.41 2.58
CA GLN A 168 13.64 0.44 2.39
C GLN A 168 14.29 1.30 3.45
N GLY A 169 15.41 0.85 4.02
CA GLY A 169 16.17 1.61 5.03
C GLY A 169 16.72 2.95 4.53
N THR A 170 16.67 3.22 3.23
CA THR A 170 17.06 4.50 2.60
C THR A 170 15.89 5.46 2.39
N ALA A 171 14.66 5.11 2.78
CA ALA A 171 13.53 6.03 2.71
C ALA A 171 13.79 7.26 3.62
N TYR A 172 13.68 8.46 3.07
CA TYR A 172 13.98 9.71 3.79
C TYR A 172 12.90 10.09 4.80
N SER A 173 11.64 9.75 4.52
CA SER A 173 10.47 10.02 5.37
C SER A 173 9.53 8.83 5.32
N GLY A 174 8.77 8.61 6.40
CA GLY A 174 7.73 7.59 6.43
C GLY A 174 6.46 8.03 5.71
N VAL A 175 5.59 7.06 5.50
CA VAL A 175 4.28 7.22 4.85
C VAL A 175 3.24 6.44 5.62
N SER A 176 2.07 7.04 5.78
CA SER A 176 0.90 6.41 6.39
C SER A 176 -0.23 6.29 5.37
N THR A 177 -0.95 5.16 5.39
CA THR A 177 -2.25 5.03 4.72
C THR A 177 -3.35 5.09 5.78
N LEU A 178 -4.38 5.92 5.54
CA LEU A 178 -5.42 6.22 6.51
C LEU A 178 -6.80 6.01 5.88
N LEU A 179 -7.70 5.50 6.71
CA LEU A 179 -9.14 5.52 6.47
C LEU A 179 -9.79 6.31 7.60
N TRP A 180 -10.39 7.44 7.26
CA TRP A 180 -11.05 8.32 8.23
C TRP A 180 -12.29 8.97 7.60
N GLY A 181 -13.09 9.67 8.42
CA GLY A 181 -14.28 10.35 7.92
C GLY A 181 -15.24 10.79 9.01
N ASN A 182 -16.20 11.61 8.61
CA ASN A 182 -17.31 12.11 9.43
C ASN A 182 -18.56 12.30 8.54
N SER A 183 -19.65 12.88 9.06
CA SER A 183 -20.88 13.07 8.28
C SER A 183 -20.72 13.91 7.01
N SER A 184 -19.80 14.88 7.02
CA SER A 184 -19.54 15.77 5.88
C SER A 184 -18.51 15.18 4.91
N ARG A 185 -17.65 14.28 5.39
CA ARG A 185 -16.66 13.53 4.60
C ARG A 185 -16.80 12.03 4.90
N PRO A 186 -17.84 11.35 4.37
CA PRO A 186 -18.22 10.01 4.80
C PRO A 186 -17.12 8.95 4.75
N VAL A 187 -16.28 9.00 3.72
CA VAL A 187 -15.16 8.08 3.55
C VAL A 187 -14.02 8.84 2.92
N VAL A 188 -12.88 8.88 3.61
CA VAL A 188 -11.62 9.41 3.11
C VAL A 188 -10.58 8.30 3.17
N TYR A 189 -9.98 8.00 2.01
CA TYR A 189 -8.80 7.17 1.91
C TYR A 189 -7.62 8.03 1.48
N GLU A 190 -6.62 8.10 2.35
CA GLU A 190 -5.50 9.03 2.23
C GLU A 190 -4.17 8.29 2.35
N ILE A 191 -3.20 8.68 1.51
CA ILE A 191 -1.80 8.34 1.71
C ILE A 191 -1.08 9.65 1.99
N ARG A 192 -0.44 9.77 3.16
CA ARG A 192 0.28 10.97 3.60
C ARG A 192 1.72 10.66 3.93
N ASP A 193 2.59 11.63 3.74
CA ASP A 193 3.93 11.55 4.33
C ASP A 193 3.89 11.85 5.85
N ASP A 194 4.95 11.51 6.55
CA ASP A 194 5.09 11.84 7.98
C ASP A 194 5.21 13.36 8.23
N GLY A 195 5.38 14.16 7.18
CA GLY A 195 5.34 15.62 7.21
C GLY A 195 3.93 16.22 7.31
N GLY A 196 2.89 15.40 7.15
CA GLY A 196 1.49 15.79 7.30
C GLY A 196 0.76 16.10 5.98
N LEU A 197 1.47 16.08 4.85
CA LEU A 197 0.90 16.37 3.53
C LEU A 197 0.37 15.11 2.87
N PHE A 198 -0.82 15.17 2.26
CA PHE A 198 -1.31 14.05 1.46
C PHE A 198 -0.51 13.96 0.17
N LEU A 199 -0.26 12.74 -0.28
CA LEU A 199 0.24 12.41 -1.61
C LEU A 199 -0.93 12.00 -2.51
N PHE A 200 -1.83 11.19 -1.95
CA PHE A 200 -3.05 10.69 -2.58
C PHE A 200 -4.22 10.92 -1.65
N TYR A 201 -5.29 11.50 -2.18
CA TYR A 201 -6.51 11.77 -1.42
C TYR A 201 -7.73 11.37 -2.24
N ALA A 202 -8.49 10.39 -1.75
CA ALA A 202 -9.77 10.01 -2.33
C ALA A 202 -10.88 10.15 -1.30
N GLN A 203 -11.97 10.83 -1.69
CA GLN A 203 -13.13 11.04 -0.82
C GLN A 203 -14.42 10.64 -1.54
N ARG A 204 -15.32 9.99 -0.81
CA ARG A 204 -16.74 9.92 -1.18
C ARG A 204 -17.49 11.05 -0.50
N ASN A 205 -18.16 11.89 -1.28
CA ASN A 205 -19.00 12.98 -0.80
C ASN A 205 -20.35 12.48 -0.25
N PRO A 206 -21.07 13.29 0.55
CA PRO A 206 -22.40 12.93 1.07
C PRO A 206 -23.43 12.56 0.00
N ASP A 207 -23.33 13.17 -1.18
CA ASP A 207 -24.17 12.91 -2.36
C ASP A 207 -23.78 11.66 -3.16
N LYS A 208 -22.81 10.88 -2.66
CA LYS A 208 -22.22 9.68 -3.30
C LYS A 208 -21.40 9.96 -4.55
N THR A 209 -21.02 11.21 -4.81
CA THR A 209 -19.96 11.53 -5.78
C THR A 209 -18.59 11.23 -5.17
N TYR A 210 -17.57 11.14 -6.03
CA TYR A 210 -16.20 10.84 -5.64
C TYR A 210 -15.27 11.94 -6.13
N GLN A 211 -14.26 12.27 -5.33
CA GLN A 211 -13.18 13.14 -5.73
C GLN A 211 -11.83 12.45 -5.50
N LEU A 212 -10.90 12.73 -6.41
CA LEU A 212 -9.51 12.32 -6.33
C LEU A 212 -8.64 13.57 -6.42
N GLU A 213 -7.77 13.76 -5.44
CA GLU A 213 -6.83 14.87 -5.38
C GLU A 213 -5.41 14.33 -5.21
N ILE A 214 -4.49 14.88 -5.99
CA ILE A 214 -3.06 14.61 -5.91
C ILE A 214 -2.38 15.92 -5.54
N ASN A 215 -1.55 15.89 -4.50
CA ASN A 215 -0.82 17.06 -4.06
C ASN A 215 0.43 17.26 -4.91
N GLY A 216 0.25 17.88 -6.07
CA GLY A 216 1.33 18.19 -6.99
C GLY A 216 0.98 17.87 -8.45
N SER A 217 2.00 17.87 -9.29
CA SER A 217 1.83 17.61 -10.72
C SER A 217 1.54 16.14 -10.99
N CYS A 218 0.44 15.84 -11.70
CA CYS A 218 0.16 14.52 -12.22
C CYS A 218 0.70 14.37 -13.65
N LYS A 219 1.46 13.31 -13.92
CA LYS A 219 1.92 12.95 -15.27
C LYS A 219 1.14 11.72 -15.74
N ALA A 220 0.48 11.83 -16.88
CA ALA A 220 -0.26 10.74 -17.49
C ALA A 220 0.06 10.63 -18.98
N THR A 221 -0.07 9.44 -19.55
CA THR A 221 0.01 9.23 -20.99
C THR A 221 -1.23 9.74 -21.70
N SER A 222 -2.42 9.56 -21.12
CA SER A 222 -3.70 10.10 -21.60
C SER A 222 -4.67 10.38 -20.45
N PHE A 223 -5.61 11.28 -20.70
CA PHE A 223 -6.84 11.46 -19.91
C PHE A 223 -8.01 11.41 -20.89
N ASP A 224 -8.76 10.31 -20.88
CA ASP A 224 -9.90 10.12 -21.76
C ASP A 224 -11.19 10.50 -21.03
N GLN A 225 -11.90 11.51 -21.55
CA GLN A 225 -13.17 11.95 -20.98
C GLN A 225 -14.34 11.21 -21.62
N VAL A 226 -15.24 10.68 -20.79
CA VAL A 226 -16.50 10.09 -21.27
C VAL A 226 -17.33 11.19 -21.92
N SER A 227 -17.62 11.04 -23.22
CA SER A 227 -18.22 12.10 -24.05
C SER A 227 -19.35 11.58 -24.96
N ASP A 228 -19.90 10.41 -24.65
CA ASP A 228 -21.00 9.80 -25.39
C ASP A 228 -22.25 10.71 -25.39
N ARG A 229 -22.99 10.73 -26.51
CA ARG A 229 -24.23 11.50 -26.63
C ARG A 229 -25.29 10.99 -25.66
N ASP A 230 -25.36 9.68 -25.43
CA ASP A 230 -26.38 9.07 -24.58
C ASP A 230 -26.21 9.43 -23.09
N LEU A 231 -25.03 9.95 -22.72
CA LEU A 231 -24.70 10.41 -21.38
C LEU A 231 -24.81 11.94 -21.22
N LYS A 232 -25.39 12.63 -22.20
CA LYS A 232 -25.52 14.09 -22.23
C LYS A 232 -26.98 14.50 -22.39
N GLU A 233 -27.34 15.58 -21.71
CA GLU A 233 -28.63 16.24 -21.85
C GLU A 233 -28.44 17.73 -22.14
N ASN A 234 -29.49 18.41 -22.61
CA ASN A 234 -29.48 19.86 -22.88
C ASN A 234 -28.31 20.32 -23.78
N ILE A 235 -27.96 19.52 -24.79
CA ILE A 235 -26.84 19.81 -25.70
C ILE A 235 -27.18 21.07 -26.53
N GLN A 236 -26.39 22.14 -26.33
CA GLN A 236 -26.45 23.37 -27.11
C GLN A 236 -25.12 23.61 -27.81
N VAL A 237 -25.17 24.19 -29.02
CA VAL A 237 -23.98 24.70 -29.69
C VAL A 237 -23.53 25.97 -28.95
N ILE A 238 -22.22 26.13 -28.75
CA ILE A 238 -21.67 27.37 -28.19
C ILE A 238 -21.98 28.49 -29.19
N ASP A 239 -22.64 29.55 -28.77
CA ASP A 239 -22.99 30.68 -29.62
C ASP A 239 -22.03 31.86 -29.40
N ASN A 240 -21.95 32.76 -30.37
CA ASN A 240 -21.11 33.96 -30.32
C ASN A 240 -19.66 33.65 -29.88
N ALA A 241 -19.12 32.51 -30.30
CA ALA A 241 -17.83 32.00 -29.85
C ALA A 241 -16.69 32.98 -30.14
N THR A 242 -16.74 33.64 -31.30
CA THR A 242 -15.78 34.69 -31.70
C THR A 242 -15.84 35.95 -30.85
N GLU A 243 -16.95 36.20 -30.15
CA GLU A 243 -17.08 37.27 -29.16
C GLU A 243 -16.65 36.78 -27.77
N ARG A 244 -17.12 35.60 -27.36
CA ARG A 244 -16.78 34.97 -26.08
C ARG A 244 -15.28 34.80 -25.90
N ILE A 245 -14.55 34.34 -26.94
CA ILE A 245 -13.09 34.16 -26.87
C ILE A 245 -12.35 35.47 -26.61
N ARG A 246 -12.92 36.64 -26.95
CA ARG A 246 -12.33 37.95 -26.70
C ARG A 246 -12.44 38.41 -25.25
N LEU A 247 -13.25 37.71 -24.44
CA LEU A 247 -13.37 37.96 -23.01
C LEU A 247 -12.24 37.34 -22.18
N MET A 248 -11.35 36.57 -22.82
CA MET A 248 -10.20 35.94 -22.15
C MET A 248 -8.94 36.00 -23.01
N ASN A 249 -7.77 36.02 -22.36
CA ASN A 249 -6.48 36.01 -23.05
C ASN A 249 -5.61 34.80 -22.68
N GLY A 250 -4.65 34.51 -23.56
CA GLY A 250 -3.53 33.63 -23.26
C GLY A 250 -2.42 34.38 -22.54
N TYR A 251 -1.95 33.84 -21.42
CA TYR A 251 -0.90 34.42 -20.59
C TYR A 251 0.27 33.46 -20.44
N THR A 252 1.47 34.01 -20.37
CA THR A 252 2.59 33.38 -19.68
C THR A 252 2.69 33.95 -18.27
N TYR A 253 2.89 33.10 -17.27
CA TYR A 253 2.97 33.52 -15.88
C TYR A 253 3.94 32.63 -15.09
N ARG A 254 4.34 33.08 -13.89
CA ARG A 254 5.06 32.23 -12.94
C ARG A 254 4.11 31.76 -11.86
N LEU A 255 4.07 30.46 -11.60
CA LEU A 255 3.20 29.94 -10.55
C LEU A 255 3.83 30.25 -9.19
N LYS A 256 3.09 30.91 -8.31
CA LYS A 256 3.62 31.35 -7.00
C LYS A 256 4.15 30.20 -6.14
N SER A 257 3.61 28.98 -6.29
CA SER A 257 3.99 27.83 -5.47
C SER A 257 5.38 27.28 -5.78
N ASN A 258 5.88 27.41 -7.02
CA ASN A 258 7.18 26.86 -7.40
C ASN A 258 8.07 27.84 -8.20
N GLY A 259 7.57 29.04 -8.52
CA GLY A 259 8.29 30.07 -9.26
C GLY A 259 8.54 29.76 -10.74
N MET A 260 8.10 28.61 -11.24
CA MET A 260 8.38 28.15 -12.61
C MET A 260 7.49 28.85 -13.63
N PRO A 261 7.95 29.08 -14.87
CA PRO A 261 7.15 29.64 -15.94
C PRO A 261 6.12 28.63 -16.47
N TYR A 262 4.91 29.12 -16.72
CA TYR A 262 3.76 28.40 -17.29
C TYR A 262 3.07 29.26 -18.34
N ALA A 263 2.20 28.64 -19.13
CA ALA A 263 1.29 29.31 -20.03
C ALA A 263 -0.15 28.78 -19.83
N GLY A 264 -1.15 29.62 -20.06
CA GLY A 264 -2.54 29.23 -19.90
C GLY A 264 -3.49 30.44 -19.89
N VAL A 265 -4.69 30.24 -19.37
CA VAL A 265 -5.71 31.29 -19.21
C VAL A 265 -5.94 31.60 -17.72
N ILE A 266 -6.56 32.75 -17.44
CA ILE A 266 -7.00 33.13 -16.09
C ILE A 266 -8.44 32.64 -15.89
N ALA A 267 -8.68 31.89 -14.80
CA ALA A 267 -9.97 31.25 -14.55
C ALA A 267 -11.14 32.26 -14.43
N GLN A 268 -10.90 33.45 -13.90
CA GLN A 268 -11.91 34.50 -13.78
C GLN A 268 -12.33 35.07 -15.15
N GLU A 269 -11.42 35.11 -16.13
CA GLU A 269 -11.75 35.50 -17.50
C GLU A 269 -12.48 34.37 -18.22
N ALA A 270 -12.01 33.13 -18.03
CA ALA A 270 -12.69 31.94 -18.52
C ALA A 270 -14.13 31.84 -17.97
N LEU A 271 -14.38 32.29 -16.74
CA LEU A 271 -15.71 32.32 -16.14
C LEU A 271 -16.67 33.24 -16.92
N ASN A 272 -16.16 34.33 -17.50
CA ASN A 272 -16.95 35.23 -18.35
C ASN A 272 -17.10 34.69 -19.78
N ALA A 273 -16.08 34.01 -20.31
CA ALA A 273 -16.05 33.52 -21.69
C ALA A 273 -16.81 32.17 -21.87
N ILE A 274 -16.53 31.21 -21.00
CA ILE A 274 -17.06 29.84 -21.01
C ILE A 274 -17.19 29.32 -19.56
N PRO A 275 -18.22 29.77 -18.82
CA PRO A 275 -18.40 29.45 -17.40
C PRO A 275 -18.41 27.94 -17.12
N GLU A 276 -18.89 27.13 -18.06
CA GLU A 276 -18.98 25.67 -17.97
C GLU A 276 -17.60 25.00 -17.84
N SER A 277 -16.52 25.68 -18.23
CA SER A 277 -15.14 25.18 -18.10
C SER A 277 -14.47 25.56 -16.78
N VAL A 278 -15.15 26.28 -15.88
CA VAL A 278 -14.56 26.77 -14.63
C VAL A 278 -15.07 25.96 -13.45
N GLY A 279 -14.14 25.28 -12.78
CA GLY A 279 -14.38 24.57 -11.53
C GLY A 279 -13.86 25.35 -10.34
N SER A 280 -13.89 24.73 -9.16
CA SER A 280 -13.23 25.25 -7.97
C SER A 280 -12.53 24.15 -7.19
N THR A 281 -11.43 24.51 -6.54
CA THR A 281 -10.69 23.69 -5.59
C THR A 281 -10.57 24.45 -4.26
N ILE A 282 -10.40 23.73 -3.17
CA ILE A 282 -10.18 24.31 -1.84
C ILE A 282 -8.71 24.13 -1.50
N LYS A 283 -8.03 25.21 -1.11
CA LYS A 283 -6.69 25.14 -0.52
C LYS A 283 -6.75 25.50 0.95
N TYR A 284 -6.20 24.64 1.79
CA TYR A 284 -6.03 24.90 3.21
C TYR A 284 -4.76 25.73 3.44
N LYS A 285 -4.79 26.64 4.42
CA LYS A 285 -3.62 27.44 4.79
C LYS A 285 -2.69 26.54 5.58
N SER A 286 -1.39 26.61 5.27
CA SER A 286 -0.36 25.65 5.72
C SER A 286 -0.46 24.33 4.96
N GLY A 287 0.66 23.64 4.79
CA GLY A 287 0.71 22.30 4.20
C GLY A 287 0.04 21.22 5.06
N ASP A 288 -1.04 21.55 5.74
CA ASP A 288 -1.84 20.63 6.52
C ASP A 288 -3.10 20.29 5.74
N ASN A 289 -3.44 19.01 5.72
CA ASN A 289 -4.65 18.50 5.10
C ASN A 289 -5.85 18.85 6.00
N GLY A 290 -6.20 20.13 6.11
CA GLY A 290 -7.36 20.64 6.85
C GLY A 290 -7.74 19.76 8.04
N SER A 291 -6.97 19.86 9.13
CA SER A 291 -7.38 19.22 10.39
C SER A 291 -8.77 19.74 10.80
N ASP A 292 -9.54 18.91 11.53
CA ASP A 292 -10.94 19.15 11.87
C ASP A 292 -11.24 20.62 12.22
N GLY A 293 -11.87 21.35 11.28
CA GLY A 293 -12.42 22.68 11.51
C GLY A 293 -11.77 23.86 10.77
N GLU A 294 -10.69 23.67 9.99
CA GLU A 294 -10.10 24.79 9.25
C GLU A 294 -10.88 25.16 7.97
N GLU A 295 -11.24 26.44 7.83
CA GLU A 295 -11.83 26.98 6.60
C GLU A 295 -10.75 27.15 5.52
N GLY A 296 -10.78 26.28 4.51
CA GLY A 296 -9.95 26.41 3.32
C GLY A 296 -10.40 27.57 2.43
N GLU A 297 -9.45 28.20 1.73
CA GLU A 297 -9.73 29.22 0.72
C GLU A 297 -10.11 28.57 -0.61
N ARG A 298 -11.19 29.06 -1.23
CA ARG A 298 -11.64 28.59 -2.54
C ARG A 298 -10.85 29.26 -3.66
N TYR A 299 -10.32 28.46 -4.57
CA TYR A 299 -9.65 28.90 -5.80
C TYR A 299 -10.39 28.34 -7.01
N TYR A 300 -10.38 29.07 -8.13
CA TYR A 300 -10.96 28.58 -9.38
C TYR A 300 -9.98 27.69 -10.15
N THR A 301 -10.51 26.71 -10.87
CA THR A 301 -9.78 25.82 -11.78
C THR A 301 -10.37 25.93 -13.19
N VAL A 302 -9.60 25.55 -14.20
CA VAL A 302 -10.06 25.56 -15.61
C VAL A 302 -9.92 24.16 -16.19
N ASP A 303 -11.00 23.62 -16.74
CA ASP A 303 -10.99 22.48 -17.65
C ASP A 303 -10.64 22.95 -19.06
N TYR A 304 -9.40 22.72 -19.47
CA TYR A 304 -8.93 23.09 -20.81
C TYR A 304 -9.63 22.31 -21.93
N SER A 305 -10.33 21.22 -21.63
CA SER A 305 -11.12 20.46 -22.61
C SER A 305 -12.38 21.23 -22.99
N GLY A 306 -13.05 21.86 -22.03
CA GLY A 306 -14.14 22.79 -22.30
C GLY A 306 -13.68 24.02 -23.10
N VAL A 307 -12.50 24.57 -22.78
CA VAL A 307 -11.87 25.65 -23.58
C VAL A 307 -11.64 25.21 -25.03
N THR A 308 -11.23 23.96 -25.26
CA THR A 308 -11.06 23.41 -26.60
C THR A 308 -12.40 23.36 -27.35
N GLY A 309 -13.51 23.05 -26.67
CA GLY A 309 -14.86 23.16 -27.23
C GLY A 309 -15.18 24.56 -27.74
N LEU A 310 -14.84 25.62 -26.99
CA LEU A 310 -14.97 27.01 -27.45
C LEU A 310 -14.11 27.28 -28.69
N LEU A 311 -12.85 26.84 -28.68
CA LEU A 311 -11.94 27.04 -29.81
C LEU A 311 -12.42 26.37 -31.10
N VAL A 312 -13.02 25.17 -31.01
CA VAL A 312 -13.65 24.50 -32.15
C VAL A 312 -14.73 25.39 -32.77
N GLN A 313 -15.57 26.00 -31.94
CA GLN A 313 -16.64 26.86 -32.44
C GLN A 313 -16.13 28.21 -32.95
N VAL A 314 -15.09 28.78 -32.34
CA VAL A 314 -14.39 29.96 -32.87
C VAL A 314 -13.89 29.69 -34.29
N ALA A 315 -13.30 28.51 -34.53
CA ALA A 315 -12.81 28.13 -35.85
C ALA A 315 -13.96 28.04 -36.86
N ARG A 316 -15.08 27.42 -36.48
CA ARG A 316 -16.28 27.31 -37.35
C ARG A 316 -16.89 28.66 -37.69
N GLU A 317 -17.16 29.50 -36.68
CA GLU A 317 -17.71 30.84 -36.92
C GLU A 317 -16.77 31.72 -37.74
N SER A 318 -15.45 31.57 -37.56
CA SER A 318 -14.47 32.29 -38.36
C SER A 318 -14.47 31.82 -39.81
N ASP A 319 -14.56 30.51 -40.06
CA ASP A 319 -14.63 29.90 -41.39
C ASP A 319 -15.92 30.32 -42.13
N ASP A 320 -17.06 30.32 -41.43
CA ASP A 320 -18.34 30.81 -41.99
C ASP A 320 -18.24 32.29 -42.41
N ARG A 321 -17.60 33.13 -41.57
CA ARG A 321 -17.38 34.55 -41.89
C ARG A 321 -16.40 34.75 -43.04
N ILE A 322 -15.34 33.94 -43.11
CA ILE A 322 -14.37 33.98 -44.22
C ILE A 322 -15.08 33.62 -45.52
N THR A 323 -15.84 32.53 -45.53
CA THR A 323 -16.62 32.09 -46.70
C THR A 323 -17.56 33.19 -47.19
N ALA A 324 -18.32 33.80 -46.28
CA ALA A 324 -19.22 34.90 -46.64
C ALA A 324 -18.48 36.11 -47.23
N LEU A 325 -17.32 36.48 -46.66
CA LEU A 325 -16.50 37.58 -47.17
C LEU A 325 -15.86 37.25 -48.53
N GLU A 326 -15.50 36.00 -48.78
CA GLU A 326 -14.97 35.55 -50.07
C GLU A 326 -16.04 35.61 -51.16
N GLU A 327 -17.26 35.16 -50.86
CA GLU A 327 -18.42 35.27 -51.76
C GLU A 327 -18.75 36.73 -52.08
N GLU A 328 -18.81 37.60 -51.07
CA GLU A 328 -19.03 39.04 -51.27
C GLU A 328 -17.93 39.66 -52.14
N ASN A 329 -16.66 39.34 -51.88
CA ASN A 329 -15.55 39.83 -52.68
C ASN A 329 -15.61 39.34 -54.13
N ALA A 330 -16.02 38.09 -54.37
CA ALA A 330 -16.19 37.55 -55.71
C ALA A 330 -17.28 38.30 -56.48
N GLU A 331 -18.42 38.56 -55.84
CA GLU A 331 -19.52 39.33 -56.43
C GLU A 331 -19.11 40.78 -56.72
N LEU A 332 -18.44 41.45 -55.77
CA LEU A 332 -17.95 42.81 -55.94
C LEU A 332 -16.95 42.91 -57.11
N ARG A 333 -16.05 41.94 -57.26
CA ARG A 333 -15.11 41.88 -58.40
C ARG A 333 -15.85 41.69 -59.72
N GLN A 334 -16.88 40.85 -59.76
CA GLN A 334 -17.70 40.66 -60.97
C GLN A 334 -18.43 41.95 -61.36
N ARG A 335 -19.05 42.64 -60.39
CA ARG A 335 -19.74 43.92 -60.62
C ARG A 335 -18.77 45.00 -61.09
N LEU A 336 -17.58 45.09 -60.48
CA LEU A 336 -16.54 46.04 -60.89
C LEU A 336 -16.10 45.80 -62.34
N SER A 337 -15.84 44.54 -62.72
CA SER A 337 -15.48 44.18 -64.09
C SER A 337 -16.57 44.55 -65.10
N ALA A 338 -17.84 44.34 -64.75
CA ALA A 338 -18.96 44.73 -65.60
C ALA A 338 -19.04 46.27 -65.80
N ILE A 339 -18.78 47.04 -64.74
CA ILE A 339 -18.75 48.52 -64.80
C ILE A 339 -17.57 48.99 -65.66
N GLU A 340 -16.38 48.43 -65.46
CA GLU A 340 -15.18 48.77 -66.25
C GLU A 340 -15.40 48.50 -67.74
N ALA A 341 -16.00 47.35 -68.08
CA ALA A 341 -16.36 47.02 -69.46
C ALA A 341 -17.37 48.02 -70.06
N ALA A 342 -18.38 48.42 -69.28
CA ALA A 342 -19.36 49.42 -69.72
C ALA A 342 -18.72 50.79 -69.94
N LEU A 343 -17.76 51.20 -69.09
CA LEU A 343 -17.05 52.46 -69.21
C LEU A 343 -16.14 52.49 -70.45
N ALA A 344 -15.46 51.39 -70.75
CA ALA A 344 -14.58 51.25 -71.92
C ALA A 344 -15.35 51.23 -73.26
N SER A 345 -16.65 50.95 -73.22
CA SER A 345 -17.53 50.90 -74.41
C SER A 345 -18.17 52.25 -74.80
N LYS A 346 -17.89 53.33 -74.05
CA LYS A 346 -18.37 54.70 -74.31
C LYS A 346 -17.27 55.57 -74.92
#